data_AF-C3PPD6-F1
#
_entry.id   AF-C3PPD6-F1
#
_cell.length_a   1.000
_cell.length_b   1.000
_cell.length_c   1.000
_cell.angle_alpha   90.00
_cell.angle_beta   90.00
_cell.angle_gamma   90.00
#
_symmetry.space_group_name_H-M   'P 1'
#
loop_
_entity.id
_entity.type
_entity.pdbx_description
1 polymer ?
#
loop_
_entity_poly.entity_id
_entity_poly.type
_entity_poly.pdbx_seq_one_letter_code
_entity_poly.pdbx_strand_id
1 'polypeptide(L)'
;MRQALICPIVVYANDKPYNAPRSFWELFEDSKTAKDMMGDEYLLVDLQKQSDDEIEKKKHLGMMEYMLKHIKARDILNLWQSLLEKFESSIEIDKENGYIYIKWLLWYSDAKVSEDKQVELASIIAKHLKKEDQEELMRTIADKYIDEGVQKGMVQGMQIGEARGMQIGEAKRTMEVAKNMLSNNYSIPEVSRITGLSISELNTINLTNKKDS
;
A
#
# COMPACT_ATOMS: atom_id res chain seq x y z
N MET A 1 -18.64 32.91 3.35
CA MET A 1 -17.36 33.65 3.25
C MET A 1 -17.18 34.08 1.80
N ARG A 2 -16.83 35.35 1.52
CA ARG A 2 -16.44 35.80 0.17
C ARG A 2 -14.91 35.73 0.08
N GLN A 3 -14.38 35.10 -0.97
CA GLN A 3 -12.94 35.00 -1.21
C GLN A 3 -12.45 36.17 -2.08
N ALA A 4 -11.14 36.45 -2.01
CA ALA A 4 -10.49 37.48 -2.82
C ALA A 4 -10.38 37.06 -4.29
N LEU A 5 -10.42 38.04 -5.19
CA LEU A 5 -10.23 37.81 -6.63
C LEU A 5 -8.78 37.36 -6.89
N ILE A 6 -8.61 36.25 -7.61
CA ILE A 6 -7.30 35.75 -8.04
C ILE A 6 -7.13 36.05 -9.53
N CYS A 7 -6.04 36.74 -9.88
CA CYS A 7 -5.65 37.00 -11.27
C CYS A 7 -4.38 36.20 -11.59
N PRO A 8 -4.46 35.10 -12.36
CA PRO A 8 -3.28 34.35 -12.75
C PRO A 8 -2.49 35.10 -13.84
N ILE A 9 -1.21 35.37 -13.60
CA ILE A 9 -0.28 35.98 -14.56
C ILE A 9 0.94 35.08 -14.70
N VAL A 10 1.29 34.71 -15.93
CA VAL A 10 2.51 33.96 -16.26
C VAL A 10 3.46 34.87 -17.03
N VAL A 11 4.67 35.06 -16.49
CA VAL A 11 5.76 35.78 -17.17
C VAL A 11 6.77 34.75 -17.66
N TYR A 12 6.94 34.65 -18.99
CA TYR A 12 7.85 33.70 -19.63
C TYR A 12 8.94 34.47 -20.39
N ALA A 13 10.20 34.18 -20.10
CA ALA A 13 11.37 34.80 -20.72
C ALA A 13 12.38 33.73 -21.14
N ASN A 14 12.48 33.49 -22.45
CA ASN A 14 13.39 32.50 -23.04
C ASN A 14 13.68 32.87 -24.52
N ASP A 15 14.62 32.19 -25.16
CA ASP A 15 15.06 32.47 -26.54
C ASP A 15 13.99 32.14 -27.60
N LYS A 16 13.08 31.21 -27.29
CA LYS A 16 11.97 30.82 -28.18
C LYS A 16 10.64 31.40 -27.69
N PRO A 17 9.69 31.74 -28.60
CA PRO A 17 8.35 32.18 -28.22
C PRO A 17 7.58 31.11 -27.44
N TYR A 18 6.76 31.55 -26.48
CA TYR A 18 5.83 30.66 -25.77
C TYR A 18 4.78 30.09 -26.73
N ASN A 19 4.67 28.77 -26.79
CA ASN A 19 3.79 28.05 -27.71
C ASN A 19 2.80 27.10 -27.02
N ALA A 20 2.75 27.11 -25.67
CA ALA A 20 1.76 26.32 -24.94
C ALA A 20 0.40 27.03 -24.87
N PRO A 21 -0.70 26.29 -24.69
CA PRO A 21 -2.03 26.87 -24.53
C PRO A 21 -2.13 27.80 -23.32
N ARG A 22 -2.96 28.84 -23.42
CA ARG A 22 -3.14 29.85 -22.34
C ARG A 22 -4.40 29.62 -21.53
N SER A 23 -5.27 28.75 -22.00
CA SER A 23 -6.47 28.30 -21.29
C SER A 23 -6.23 26.90 -20.74
N PHE A 24 -6.59 26.66 -19.48
CA PHE A 24 -6.62 25.31 -18.91
C PHE A 24 -7.47 24.35 -19.76
N TRP A 25 -8.54 24.87 -20.37
CA TRP A 25 -9.47 24.08 -21.18
C TRP A 25 -8.88 23.63 -22.52
N GLU A 26 -7.92 24.37 -23.08
CA GLU A 26 -7.24 24.02 -24.33
C GLU A 26 -6.25 22.86 -24.16
N LEU A 27 -6.03 22.41 -22.92
CA LEU A 27 -5.24 21.20 -22.64
C LEU A 27 -6.03 19.90 -22.89
N PHE A 28 -7.35 19.99 -23.04
CA PHE A 28 -8.23 18.84 -23.26
C PHE A 28 -8.59 18.70 -24.74
N GLU A 29 -8.71 17.47 -25.22
CA GLU A 29 -9.14 17.17 -26.59
C GLU A 29 -10.52 17.78 -26.90
N ASP A 30 -11.46 17.70 -25.94
CA ASP A 30 -12.74 18.40 -25.98
C ASP A 30 -12.78 19.54 -24.95
N SER A 31 -12.23 20.69 -25.35
CA SER A 31 -12.19 21.89 -24.53
C SER A 31 -13.57 22.38 -24.09
N LYS A 32 -14.64 22.12 -24.86
CA LYS A 32 -15.98 22.62 -24.55
C LYS A 32 -16.57 21.80 -23.41
N THR A 33 -16.57 20.47 -23.54
CA THR A 33 -17.08 19.57 -22.51
C THR A 33 -16.30 19.72 -21.20
N ALA A 34 -14.97 19.84 -21.25
CA ALA A 34 -14.16 20.05 -20.05
C ALA A 34 -14.56 21.34 -19.31
N LYS A 35 -14.77 22.44 -20.06
CA LYS A 35 -15.19 23.72 -19.50
C LYS A 35 -16.59 23.66 -18.91
N ASP A 36 -17.53 23.03 -19.61
CA ASP A 36 -18.92 22.91 -19.15
C ASP A 36 -19.03 22.01 -17.90
N MET A 37 -18.21 20.96 -17.80
CA MET A 37 -18.26 20.00 -16.68
C MET A 37 -17.46 20.43 -15.45
N MET A 38 -16.32 21.11 -15.63
CA MET A 38 -15.39 21.44 -14.55
C MET A 38 -15.29 22.94 -14.25
N GLY A 39 -15.81 23.80 -15.12
CA GLY A 39 -15.75 25.25 -14.99
C GLY A 39 -16.89 25.88 -14.19
N ASP A 40 -17.93 25.10 -13.89
CA ASP A 40 -19.08 25.51 -13.07
C ASP A 40 -18.96 24.95 -11.64
N GLU A 41 -20.05 24.98 -10.86
CA GLU A 41 -20.12 24.33 -9.55
C GLU A 41 -19.68 22.86 -9.63
N TYR A 42 -18.79 22.48 -8.71
CA TYR A 42 -18.32 21.10 -8.63
C TYR A 42 -19.47 20.15 -8.24
N LEU A 43 -19.46 18.95 -8.81
CA LEU A 43 -20.42 17.92 -8.44
C LEU A 43 -20.09 17.36 -7.05
N LEU A 44 -20.93 17.67 -6.06
CA LEU A 44 -20.82 17.13 -4.71
C LEU A 44 -21.75 15.93 -4.53
N VAL A 45 -21.17 14.75 -4.30
CA VAL A 45 -21.93 13.58 -3.84
C VAL A 45 -21.88 13.53 -2.32
N ASP A 46 -22.85 14.16 -1.66
CA ASP A 46 -22.99 14.16 -0.20
C ASP A 46 -23.78 12.94 0.27
N LEU A 47 -23.06 11.83 0.49
CA LEU A 47 -23.66 10.56 0.92
C LEU A 47 -24.39 10.64 2.26
N GLN A 48 -24.04 11.60 3.12
CA GLN A 48 -24.67 11.75 4.43
C GLN A 48 -26.06 12.39 4.34
N LYS A 49 -26.32 13.16 3.27
CA LYS A 49 -27.65 13.73 3.00
C LYS A 49 -28.55 12.82 2.17
N GLN A 50 -27.98 11.81 1.50
CA GLN A 50 -28.73 10.87 0.68
C GLN A 50 -29.28 9.74 1.54
N SER A 51 -30.53 9.35 1.30
CA SER A 51 -31.12 8.14 1.90
C SER A 51 -30.59 6.87 1.23
N ASP A 52 -30.63 5.74 1.93
CA ASP A 52 -30.16 4.48 1.38
C ASP A 52 -31.01 4.03 0.17
N ASP A 53 -32.31 4.35 0.15
CA ASP A 53 -33.21 4.07 -0.98
C ASP A 53 -32.87 4.89 -2.24
N GLU A 54 -32.39 6.13 -2.07
CA GLU A 54 -31.90 6.95 -3.19
C GLU A 54 -30.58 6.43 -3.74
N ILE A 55 -29.70 5.95 -2.86
CA ILE A 55 -28.44 5.32 -3.25
C ILE A 55 -28.73 4.02 -4.02
N GLU A 56 -29.64 3.17 -3.52
CA GLU A 56 -30.00 1.89 -4.14
C GLU A 56 -30.48 2.03 -5.59
N LYS A 57 -31.24 3.09 -5.89
CA LYS A 57 -31.73 3.40 -7.25
C LYS A 57 -30.62 3.60 -8.29
N LYS A 58 -29.39 3.91 -7.85
CA LYS A 58 -28.22 4.11 -8.74
C LYS A 58 -27.54 2.80 -9.15
N LYS A 59 -28.10 1.64 -8.76
CA LYS A 59 -27.63 0.29 -9.15
C LYS A 59 -26.15 0.08 -8.79
N HIS A 60 -25.30 -0.27 -9.76
CA HIS A 60 -23.87 -0.54 -9.54
C HIS A 60 -23.14 0.65 -8.92
N LEU A 61 -23.40 1.89 -9.35
CA LEU A 61 -22.83 3.08 -8.69
C LEU A 61 -23.35 3.23 -7.25
N GLY A 62 -24.63 2.92 -7.04
CA GLY A 62 -25.25 2.89 -5.72
C GLY A 62 -24.58 1.92 -4.75
N MET A 63 -24.15 0.75 -5.25
CA MET A 63 -23.45 -0.25 -4.45
C MET A 63 -22.13 0.33 -3.89
N MET A 64 -21.37 1.04 -4.72
CA MET A 64 -20.15 1.74 -4.31
C MET A 64 -20.45 2.84 -3.28
N GLU A 65 -21.44 3.68 -3.56
CA GLU A 65 -21.83 4.77 -2.66
C GLU A 65 -22.32 4.26 -1.29
N TYR A 66 -23.13 3.18 -1.28
CA TYR A 66 -23.64 2.55 -0.07
C TYR A 66 -22.49 2.02 0.79
N MET A 67 -21.55 1.30 0.17
CA MET A 67 -20.33 0.86 0.82
C MET A 67 -19.58 2.04 1.44
N LEU A 68 -19.30 3.10 0.69
CA LEU A 68 -18.54 4.26 1.18
C LEU A 68 -19.24 4.98 2.34
N LYS A 69 -20.56 5.13 2.26
CA LYS A 69 -21.38 5.74 3.32
C LYS A 69 -21.26 4.98 4.63
N HIS A 70 -21.29 3.66 4.55
CA HIS A 70 -21.35 2.76 5.71
C HIS A 70 -20.01 2.11 6.08
N ILE A 71 -18.92 2.47 5.41
CA ILE A 71 -17.60 1.85 5.58
C ILE A 71 -17.07 1.92 7.03
N LYS A 72 -17.54 2.90 7.81
CA LYS A 72 -17.17 3.07 9.23
C LYS A 72 -18.08 2.30 10.20
N ALA A 73 -19.05 1.53 9.70
CA ALA A 73 -19.90 0.68 10.52
C ALA A 73 -19.05 -0.26 11.39
N ARG A 74 -19.46 -0.43 12.65
CA ARG A 74 -18.82 -1.40 13.55
C ARG A 74 -19.23 -2.83 13.22
N ASP A 75 -20.46 -2.98 12.77
CA ASP A 75 -21.00 -4.27 12.37
C ASP A 75 -20.78 -4.51 10.88
N ILE A 76 -19.63 -5.08 10.58
CA ILE A 76 -19.18 -5.34 9.21
C ILE A 76 -19.98 -6.47 8.56
N LEU A 77 -20.47 -7.44 9.35
CA LEU A 77 -21.27 -8.55 8.82
C LEU A 77 -22.63 -8.05 8.35
N ASN A 78 -23.28 -7.18 9.14
CA ASN A 78 -24.53 -6.55 8.74
C ASN A 78 -24.36 -5.62 7.52
N LEU A 79 -23.21 -4.94 7.39
CA LEU A 79 -22.88 -4.17 6.18
C LEU A 79 -22.81 -5.08 4.95
N TRP A 80 -22.11 -6.21 5.06
CA TRP A 80 -22.02 -7.21 3.99
C TRP A 80 -23.37 -7.75 3.58
N GLN A 81 -24.17 -8.18 4.56
CA GLN A 81 -25.51 -8.70 4.32
C GLN A 81 -26.39 -7.66 3.64
N SER A 82 -26.46 -6.44 4.19
CA SER A 82 -27.30 -5.37 3.64
C SER A 82 -26.90 -4.98 2.22
N LEU A 83 -25.59 -4.93 1.94
CA LEU A 83 -25.08 -4.60 0.62
C LEU A 83 -25.41 -5.70 -0.40
N LEU A 84 -25.21 -6.97 -0.06
CA LEU A 84 -25.51 -8.09 -0.96
C LEU A 84 -27.02 -8.26 -1.20
N GLU A 85 -27.85 -7.99 -0.19
CA GLU A 85 -29.31 -8.00 -0.31
C GLU A 85 -29.83 -6.84 -1.19
N LYS A 86 -29.39 -5.60 -0.91
CA LYS A 86 -29.87 -4.41 -1.63
C LYS A 86 -29.38 -4.33 -3.07
N PHE A 87 -28.19 -4.85 -3.32
CA PHE A 87 -27.52 -4.71 -4.62
C PHE A 87 -27.38 -6.03 -5.38
N GLU A 88 -28.23 -7.02 -5.11
CA GLU A 88 -28.21 -8.34 -5.77
C GLU A 88 -28.09 -8.22 -7.30
N SER A 89 -28.93 -7.38 -7.92
CA SER A 89 -28.90 -7.13 -9.38
C SER A 89 -27.62 -6.46 -9.89
N SER A 90 -26.86 -5.81 -9.01
CA SER A 90 -25.60 -5.12 -9.33
C SER A 90 -24.37 -5.99 -9.10
N ILE A 91 -24.51 -7.15 -8.43
CA ILE A 91 -23.41 -8.10 -8.21
C ILE A 91 -22.90 -8.66 -9.53
N GLU A 92 -23.79 -9.01 -10.46
CA GLU A 92 -23.39 -9.52 -11.79
C GLU A 92 -22.65 -8.44 -12.60
N ILE A 93 -23.04 -7.18 -12.47
CA ILE A 93 -22.31 -6.06 -13.09
C ILE A 93 -20.93 -5.90 -12.45
N ASP A 94 -20.83 -6.01 -11.13
CA ASP A 94 -19.53 -5.97 -10.44
C ASP A 94 -18.63 -7.13 -10.88
N LYS A 95 -19.19 -8.34 -11.01
CA LYS A 95 -18.51 -9.52 -11.54
C LYS A 95 -17.97 -9.31 -12.95
N GLU A 96 -18.76 -8.79 -13.88
CA GLU A 96 -18.31 -8.48 -15.25
C GLU A 96 -17.12 -7.51 -15.26
N ASN A 97 -17.03 -6.65 -14.24
CA ASN A 97 -15.90 -5.74 -14.03
C ASN A 97 -14.77 -6.34 -13.17
N GLY A 98 -14.83 -7.64 -12.84
CA GLY A 98 -13.82 -8.33 -12.04
C GLY A 98 -13.97 -8.15 -10.53
N TYR A 99 -15.20 -8.00 -10.03
CA TYR A 99 -15.57 -7.85 -8.62
C TYR A 99 -14.92 -6.66 -7.92
N ILE A 100 -14.87 -5.49 -8.56
CA ILE A 100 -14.14 -4.32 -8.04
C ILE A 100 -14.65 -3.94 -6.65
N TYR A 101 -15.96 -3.79 -6.47
CA TYR A 101 -16.54 -3.33 -5.21
C TYR A 101 -16.54 -4.42 -4.14
N ILE A 102 -16.84 -5.66 -4.50
CA ILE A 102 -16.77 -6.78 -3.56
C ILE A 102 -15.34 -6.96 -3.05
N LYS A 103 -14.32 -6.91 -3.93
CA LYS A 103 -12.90 -6.97 -3.51
C LYS A 103 -12.49 -5.79 -2.63
N TRP A 104 -13.00 -4.60 -2.90
CA TRP A 104 -12.74 -3.42 -2.06
C TRP A 104 -13.34 -3.55 -0.68
N LEU A 105 -14.60 -3.98 -0.58
CA LEU A 105 -15.25 -4.21 0.70
C LEU A 105 -14.54 -5.33 1.47
N LEU A 106 -14.11 -6.40 0.81
CA LEU A 106 -13.33 -7.49 1.41
C LEU A 106 -12.06 -6.96 2.04
N TRP A 107 -11.25 -6.23 1.25
CA TRP A 107 -10.00 -5.66 1.72
C TRP A 107 -10.19 -4.74 2.92
N TYR A 108 -11.26 -3.94 2.92
CA TYR A 108 -11.54 -3.05 4.03
C TYR A 108 -12.08 -3.79 5.27
N SER A 109 -12.89 -4.84 5.05
CA SER A 109 -13.47 -5.65 6.12
C SER A 109 -12.49 -6.59 6.78
N ASP A 110 -11.45 -7.04 6.05
CA ASP A 110 -10.50 -8.06 6.50
C ASP A 110 -9.87 -7.75 7.86
N ALA A 111 -9.30 -6.56 8.01
CA ALA A 111 -8.68 -6.14 9.27
C ALA A 111 -9.68 -5.92 10.43
N LYS A 112 -10.99 -5.92 10.14
CA LYS A 112 -12.07 -5.67 11.10
C LYS A 112 -12.88 -6.92 11.45
N VAL A 113 -12.72 -8.00 10.69
CA VAL A 113 -13.43 -9.27 10.89
C VAL A 113 -12.46 -10.24 11.55
N SER A 114 -12.76 -10.63 12.79
CA SER A 114 -11.98 -11.63 13.52
C SER A 114 -12.10 -13.01 12.86
N GLU A 115 -11.12 -13.89 13.08
CA GLU A 115 -11.06 -15.22 12.46
C GLU A 115 -12.35 -16.04 12.66
N ASP A 116 -12.98 -15.95 13.84
CA ASP A 116 -14.26 -16.62 14.16
C ASP A 116 -15.43 -16.10 13.29
N LYS A 117 -15.39 -14.83 12.89
CA LYS A 117 -16.41 -14.20 12.04
C LYS A 117 -16.14 -14.35 10.55
N GLN A 118 -14.94 -14.79 10.15
CA GLN A 118 -14.65 -15.05 8.73
C GLN A 118 -15.51 -16.19 8.17
N VAL A 119 -15.80 -17.20 8.98
CA VAL A 119 -16.70 -18.31 8.59
C VAL A 119 -18.12 -17.79 8.35
N GLU A 120 -18.59 -16.87 9.21
CA GLU A 120 -19.90 -16.24 9.07
C GLU A 120 -19.96 -15.35 7.84
N LEU A 121 -18.92 -14.54 7.60
CA LEU A 121 -18.80 -13.71 6.40
C LEU A 121 -18.82 -14.57 5.12
N ALA A 122 -18.06 -15.67 5.09
CA ALA A 122 -18.06 -16.60 3.98
C ALA A 122 -19.46 -17.20 3.75
N SER A 123 -20.20 -17.50 4.82
CA SER A 123 -21.59 -17.96 4.72
C SER A 123 -22.52 -16.89 4.15
N ILE A 124 -22.37 -15.63 4.53
CA ILE A 124 -23.15 -14.51 3.98
C ILE A 124 -22.88 -14.39 2.47
N ILE A 125 -21.61 -14.30 2.08
CA ILE A 125 -21.19 -14.25 0.67
C ILE A 125 -21.77 -15.44 -0.11
N ALA A 126 -21.69 -16.64 0.47
CA ALA A 126 -22.16 -17.86 -0.18
C ALA A 126 -23.68 -17.94 -0.37
N LYS A 127 -24.47 -17.20 0.40
CA LYS A 127 -25.93 -17.14 0.23
C LYS A 127 -26.34 -16.27 -0.96
N HIS A 128 -25.53 -15.27 -1.31
CA HIS A 128 -25.88 -14.27 -2.33
C HIS A 128 -25.15 -14.47 -3.66
N LEU A 129 -24.10 -15.28 -3.69
CA LEU A 129 -23.34 -15.60 -4.91
C LEU A 129 -23.57 -17.05 -5.35
N LYS A 130 -23.47 -17.31 -6.65
CA LYS A 130 -23.44 -18.69 -7.17
C LYS A 130 -22.16 -19.40 -6.73
N LYS A 131 -22.20 -20.73 -6.63
CA LYS A 131 -21.05 -21.51 -6.12
C LYS A 131 -19.76 -21.30 -6.93
N GLU A 132 -19.89 -21.28 -8.25
CA GLU A 132 -18.79 -21.02 -9.19
C GLU A 132 -18.17 -19.62 -8.98
N ASP A 133 -19.01 -18.62 -8.69
CA ASP A 133 -18.60 -17.24 -8.43
C ASP A 133 -17.91 -17.10 -7.06
N GLN A 134 -18.36 -17.86 -6.06
CA GLN A 134 -17.70 -17.94 -4.76
C GLN A 134 -16.28 -18.49 -4.89
N GLU A 135 -16.10 -19.59 -5.63
CA GLU A 135 -14.79 -20.21 -5.82
C GLU A 135 -13.81 -19.26 -6.54
N GLU A 136 -14.29 -18.56 -7.58
CA GLU A 136 -13.50 -17.55 -8.30
C GLU A 136 -13.10 -16.37 -7.40
N LEU A 137 -14.07 -15.82 -6.67
CA LEU A 137 -13.84 -14.71 -5.75
C LEU A 137 -12.86 -15.09 -4.64
N MET A 138 -13.07 -16.25 -4.01
CA MET A 138 -12.20 -16.77 -2.95
C MET A 138 -10.79 -17.07 -3.45
N ARG A 139 -10.64 -17.61 -4.67
CA ARG A 139 -9.31 -17.79 -5.28
C ARG A 139 -8.62 -16.45 -5.46
N THR A 140 -9.32 -15.44 -5.96
CA THR A 140 -8.73 -14.12 -6.17
C THR A 140 -8.32 -13.44 -4.86
N ILE A 141 -9.11 -13.62 -3.81
CA ILE A 141 -8.77 -13.15 -2.46
C ILE A 141 -7.51 -13.87 -1.95
N ALA A 142 -7.45 -15.20 -2.09
CA ALA A 142 -6.31 -15.99 -1.66
C ALA A 142 -5.03 -15.60 -2.41
N ASP A 143 -5.10 -15.47 -3.74
CA ASP A 143 -3.98 -15.02 -4.58
C ASP A 143 -3.42 -13.67 -4.10
N LYS A 144 -4.30 -12.73 -3.74
CA LYS A 144 -3.89 -11.44 -3.17
C LYS A 144 -3.16 -11.57 -1.83
N TYR A 145 -3.65 -12.40 -0.90
CA TYR A 145 -2.95 -12.58 0.39
C TYR A 145 -1.59 -13.25 0.22
N ILE A 146 -1.47 -14.16 -0.74
CA ILE A 146 -0.19 -14.76 -1.11
C ILE A 146 0.76 -13.67 -1.61
N ASP A 147 0.31 -12.81 -2.53
CA ASP A 147 1.12 -11.70 -3.04
C ASP A 147 1.52 -10.72 -1.93
N GLU A 148 0.60 -10.31 -1.06
CA GLU A 148 0.91 -9.44 0.08
C GLU A 148 1.89 -10.10 1.05
N GLY A 149 1.73 -11.40 1.30
CA GLY A 149 2.63 -12.19 2.15
C GLY A 149 4.03 -12.29 1.57
N VAL A 150 4.15 -12.54 0.26
CA VAL A 150 5.42 -12.57 -0.47
C VAL A 150 6.11 -11.20 -0.43
N GLN A 151 5.37 -10.12 -0.69
CA GLN A 151 5.91 -8.76 -0.63
C GLN A 151 6.41 -8.41 0.79
N LYS A 152 5.61 -8.67 1.83
CA LYS A 152 6.02 -8.46 3.23
C LYS A 152 7.25 -9.30 3.57
N GLY A 153 7.26 -10.57 3.17
CA GLY A 153 8.38 -11.48 3.40
C GLY A 153 9.66 -11.02 2.71
N MET A 154 9.57 -10.51 1.48
CA MET A 154 10.70 -9.98 0.73
C MET A 154 11.29 -8.73 1.39
N VAL A 155 10.43 -7.79 1.81
CA VAL A 155 10.88 -6.57 2.51
C VAL A 155 11.55 -6.91 3.85
N GLN A 156 10.93 -7.78 4.65
CA GLN A 156 11.52 -8.21 5.93
C GLN A 156 12.83 -8.97 5.72
N GLY A 157 12.87 -9.87 4.74
CA GLY A 157 14.06 -10.65 4.41
C GLY A 157 15.23 -9.76 3.97
N MET A 158 14.94 -8.73 3.15
CA MET A 158 15.93 -7.74 2.72
C MET A 158 16.47 -6.94 3.91
N GLN A 159 15.60 -6.42 4.79
CA GLN A 159 16.03 -5.67 5.97
C GLN A 159 16.90 -6.51 6.93
N ILE A 160 16.48 -7.74 7.22
CA ILE A 160 17.26 -8.66 8.07
C ILE A 160 18.59 -9.00 7.39
N GLY A 161 18.57 -9.24 6.07
CA GLY A 161 19.74 -9.52 5.27
C GLY A 161 20.76 -8.39 5.28
N GLU A 162 20.32 -7.15 5.06
CA GLU A 162 21.15 -5.95 5.10
C GLU A 162 21.74 -5.72 6.49
N ALA A 163 20.92 -5.82 7.55
CA ALA A 163 21.39 -5.63 8.93
C ALA A 163 22.45 -6.67 9.33
N ARG A 164 22.20 -7.96 9.04
CA ARG A 164 23.17 -9.03 9.29
C ARG A 164 24.41 -8.87 8.41
N GLY A 165 24.24 -8.50 7.15
CA GLY A 165 25.32 -8.27 6.20
C GLY A 165 26.27 -7.16 6.68
N MET A 166 25.72 -6.03 7.12
CA MET A 166 26.50 -4.93 7.71
C MET A 166 27.25 -5.38 8.96
N GLN A 167 26.57 -6.04 9.91
CA GLN A 167 27.20 -6.49 11.15
C GLN A 167 28.34 -7.49 10.92
N ILE A 168 28.13 -8.46 10.02
CA ILE A 168 29.18 -9.44 9.65
C ILE A 168 30.33 -8.74 8.91
N GLY A 169 30.03 -7.80 8.02
CA GLY A 169 31.03 -7.03 7.29
C GLY A 169 31.90 -6.18 8.20
N GLU A 170 31.30 -5.45 9.15
CA GLU A 170 32.01 -4.69 10.17
C GLU A 170 32.89 -5.58 11.03
N ALA A 171 32.35 -6.70 11.54
CA ALA A 171 33.12 -7.65 12.34
C ALA A 171 34.32 -8.22 11.56
N LYS A 172 34.11 -8.66 10.32
CA LYS A 172 35.21 -9.18 9.46
C LYS A 172 36.27 -8.12 9.21
N ARG A 173 35.87 -6.88 8.89
CA ARG A 173 36.80 -5.77 8.65
C ARG A 173 37.62 -5.45 9.90
N THR A 174 36.98 -5.39 11.07
CA THR A 174 37.65 -5.17 12.36
C THR A 174 38.68 -6.27 12.63
N MET A 175 38.34 -7.54 12.35
CA MET A 175 39.24 -8.67 12.50
C MET A 175 40.43 -8.62 11.52
N GLU A 176 40.22 -8.24 10.26
CA GLU A 176 41.30 -8.06 9.27
C GLU A 176 42.25 -6.93 9.65
N VAL A 177 41.72 -5.80 10.11
CA VAL A 177 42.52 -4.67 10.60
C VAL A 177 43.36 -5.11 11.80
N ALA A 178 42.76 -5.82 12.77
CA ALA A 178 43.48 -6.33 13.94
C ALA A 178 44.63 -7.28 13.53
N LYS A 179 44.38 -8.21 12.59
CA LYS A 179 45.42 -9.11 12.05
C LYS A 179 46.56 -8.33 11.43
N ASN A 180 46.26 -7.36 10.57
CA ASN A 180 47.27 -6.55 9.91
C ASN A 180 48.11 -5.74 10.90
N MET A 181 47.49 -5.16 11.93
CA MET A 181 48.23 -4.42 12.97
C MET A 181 49.15 -5.34 13.77
N LEU A 182 48.68 -6.52 14.18
CA LEU A 182 49.51 -7.49 14.91
C LEU A 182 50.71 -7.97 14.05
N SER A 183 50.50 -8.22 12.76
CA SER A 183 51.59 -8.59 11.82
C SER A 183 52.60 -7.46 11.61
N ASN A 184 52.23 -6.21 11.90
CA ASN A 184 53.12 -5.04 11.87
C ASN A 184 53.69 -4.68 13.26
N ASN A 185 53.71 -5.63 14.20
CA ASN A 185 54.29 -5.51 15.54
C ASN A 185 53.64 -4.45 16.47
N TYR A 186 52.39 -4.06 16.22
CA TYR A 186 51.62 -3.27 17.20
C TYR A 186 51.35 -4.11 18.45
N SER A 187 51.40 -3.50 19.64
CA SER A 187 51.15 -4.22 20.89
C SER A 187 49.66 -4.56 21.06
N ILE A 188 49.34 -5.67 21.73
CA ILE A 188 47.95 -6.09 21.98
C ILE A 188 47.10 -5.00 22.68
N PRO A 189 47.62 -4.26 23.68
CA PRO A 189 46.89 -3.14 24.28
C PRO A 189 46.57 -2.03 23.27
N GLU A 190 47.48 -1.71 22.34
CA GLU A 190 47.25 -0.69 21.31
C GLU A 190 46.21 -1.14 20.28
N VAL A 191 46.27 -2.40 19.83
CA VAL A 191 45.29 -2.97 18.89
C VAL A 191 43.91 -3.03 19.53
N SER A 192 43.81 -3.40 20.81
CA SER A 192 42.55 -3.43 21.56
C SER A 192 41.92 -2.03 21.65
N ARG A 193 42.72 -1.01 21.94
CA ARG A 193 42.26 0.39 22.00
C ARG A 193 41.74 0.91 20.67
N ILE A 194 42.33 0.48 19.54
CA ILE A 194 42.01 1.00 18.20
C ILE A 194 40.83 0.25 17.57
N THR A 195 40.77 -1.07 17.74
CA THR A 195 39.76 -1.92 17.10
C THR A 195 38.54 -2.16 17.99
N GLY A 196 38.64 -1.89 19.29
CA GLY A 196 37.60 -2.16 20.28
C GLY A 196 37.46 -3.65 20.65
N LEU A 197 38.29 -4.52 20.07
CA LEU A 197 38.32 -5.95 20.40
C LEU A 197 38.90 -6.17 21.80
N SER A 198 38.38 -7.17 22.51
CA SER A 198 38.92 -7.57 23.80
C SER A 198 40.31 -8.21 23.66
N ILE A 199 41.11 -8.12 24.71
CA ILE A 199 42.44 -8.75 24.76
C ILE A 199 42.34 -10.27 24.54
N SER A 200 41.28 -10.92 25.03
CA SER A 200 41.00 -12.35 24.80
C SER A 200 40.76 -12.69 23.33
N GLU A 201 39.98 -11.89 22.62
CA GLU A 201 39.74 -12.06 21.17
C GLU A 201 41.05 -11.89 20.39
N LEU A 202 41.83 -10.86 20.71
CA LEU A 202 43.12 -10.59 20.06
C LEU A 202 44.16 -11.68 20.31
N ASN A 203 44.22 -12.25 21.52
CA ASN A 203 45.10 -13.38 21.81
C ASN A 203 44.76 -14.61 20.96
N THR A 204 43.47 -14.86 20.72
CA THR A 204 43.01 -15.97 19.88
C THR A 204 43.41 -15.76 18.41
N ILE A 205 43.31 -14.52 17.91
CA ILE A 205 43.74 -14.13 16.57
C ILE A 205 45.26 -14.27 16.40
N ASN A 206 46.04 -13.85 17.39
CA ASN A 206 47.50 -13.92 17.36
C ASN A 206 48.01 -15.37 17.35
N LEU A 207 47.33 -16.26 18.09
CA LEU A 207 47.63 -17.71 18.10
C LEU A 207 47.33 -18.39 16.76
N THR A 208 46.35 -17.91 16.00
CA THR A 208 46.02 -18.44 14.68
C THR A 208 47.00 -17.94 13.61
N ASN A 209 47.37 -16.66 13.62
CA ASN A 209 48.38 -16.14 12.68
C ASN A 209 49.74 -16.85 12.78
N LYS A 210 50.15 -17.29 13.97
CA LYS A 210 51.40 -18.06 14.18
C LYS A 210 51.33 -19.53 13.72
N LYS A 211 50.14 -20.08 13.46
CA LYS A 211 49.96 -21.43 12.91
C LYS A 211 49.95 -21.46 11.38
N ASP A 212 49.58 -20.35 10.75
CA ASP A 212 49.48 -20.20 9.29
C ASP A 212 50.72 -19.53 8.66
N SER A 213 51.77 -19.25 9.45
CA SER A 213 53.08 -18.71 9.03
C SER A 213 54.15 -19.79 9.11
#